data_AF-A0A528B7A8-F1
#
_entry.id   AF-A0A528B7A8-F1
#
_cell.length_a   1.000
_cell.length_b   1.000
_cell.length_c   1.000
_cell.angle_alpha   90.00
_cell.angle_beta   90.00
_cell.angle_gamma   90.00
#
_symmetry.space_group_name_H-M   'P 1'
#
loop_
_entity.id
_entity.type
_entity.pdbx_description
1 polymer ?
#
loop_
_entity_poly.entity_id
_entity_poly.type
_entity_poly.pdbx_seq_one_letter_code
_entity_poly.pdbx_strand_id
1 'polypeptide(L)'
;SEQNAYRFLKSVLHTLRDWLSPEEMADLSAQLPTLIRGIYFEGWKPSDEPMWERKKIDFLICVRNSYGYELDVDIVKAIKAVFKLLDRHISHGEIVQVRNSMKKSLRHLWPAG
;
A
#
# COMPACT_ATOMS: atom_id res chain seq x y z
N SER A 1 -19.53 -2.19 -1.90
CA SER A 1 -20.04 -2.13 -0.52
C SER A 1 -18.94 -1.60 0.41
N GLU A 2 -19.29 -1.14 1.61
CA GLU A 2 -18.28 -0.69 2.60
C GLU A 2 -17.31 -1.81 3.00
N GLN A 3 -17.82 -3.04 3.14
CA GLN A 3 -17.00 -4.22 3.43
C GLN A 3 -15.96 -4.49 2.34
N ASN A 4 -16.32 -4.33 1.07
CA ASN A 4 -15.39 -4.52 -0.04
C ASN A 4 -14.33 -3.40 -0.07
N ALA A 5 -14.72 -2.16 0.20
CA ALA A 5 -13.77 -1.05 0.30
C ALA A 5 -12.76 -1.27 1.45
N TYR A 6 -13.23 -1.74 2.60
CA TYR A 6 -12.37 -2.11 3.73
C TYR A 6 -11.39 -3.22 3.38
N ARG A 7 -11.89 -4.34 2.81
CA ARG A 7 -11.04 -5.47 2.38
C ARG A 7 -10.00 -5.03 1.37
N PHE A 8 -10.39 -4.19 0.41
CA PHE A 8 -9.48 -3.68 -0.61
C PHE A 8 -8.40 -2.78 -0.02
N LEU A 9 -8.79 -1.84 0.85
CA LEU A 9 -7.84 -0.99 1.57
C LEU A 9 -6.83 -1.83 2.36
N LYS A 10 -7.30 -2.84 3.10
CA LYS A 10 -6.45 -3.78 3.84
C LYS A 10 -5.47 -4.50 2.92
N SER A 11 -5.93 -5.05 1.78
CA SER A 11 -5.05 -5.72 0.80
C SER A 11 -3.97 -4.79 0.24
N VAL A 12 -4.31 -3.53 -0.06
CA VAL A 12 -3.34 -2.54 -0.53
C VAL A 12 -2.34 -2.17 0.56
N LEU A 13 -2.80 -1.94 1.79
CA LEU A 13 -1.95 -1.60 2.94
C LEU A 13 -0.97 -2.73 3.27
N HIS A 14 -1.43 -3.98 3.28
CA HIS A 14 -0.56 -5.15 3.51
C HIS A 14 0.46 -5.32 2.39
N THR A 15 0.03 -5.20 1.14
CA THR A 15 0.96 -5.28 0.00
C THR A 15 2.00 -4.16 0.08
N LEU A 16 1.58 -2.94 0.43
CA LEU A 16 2.49 -1.82 0.58
C LEU A 16 3.52 -2.08 1.68
N ARG A 17 3.09 -2.54 2.85
CA ARG A 17 3.96 -2.93 3.97
C ARG A 17 5.06 -3.90 3.54
N ASP A 18 4.67 -5.00 2.90
CA ASP A 18 5.59 -6.06 2.51
C ASP A 18 6.55 -5.63 1.38
N TRP A 19 6.25 -4.49 0.76
CA TRP A 19 7.05 -3.84 -0.27
C TRP A 19 7.97 -2.74 0.24
N LEU A 20 7.91 -2.39 1.52
CA LEU A 20 8.77 -1.37 2.12
C LEU A 20 9.94 -2.03 2.88
N SER A 21 11.01 -1.29 3.11
CA SER A 21 12.03 -1.67 4.10
C SER A 21 11.45 -1.52 5.52
N PRO A 22 12.09 -2.11 6.55
CA PRO A 22 11.65 -1.93 7.93
C PRO A 22 11.57 -0.46 8.38
N GLU A 23 12.50 0.37 7.94
CA GLU A 23 12.54 1.82 8.23
C GLU A 23 11.36 2.54 7.55
N GLU A 24 11.17 2.31 6.25
CA GLU A 24 10.07 2.89 5.47
C GLU A 24 8.69 2.48 6.00
N MET A 25 8.57 1.22 6.43
CA MET A 25 7.37 0.68 7.04
C MET A 25 7.04 1.39 8.36
N ALA A 26 8.05 1.65 9.20
CA ALA A 26 7.88 2.37 10.45
C ALA A 26 7.44 3.82 10.19
N ASP A 27 8.11 4.52 9.27
CA ASP A 27 7.78 5.89 8.89
C ASP A 27 6.35 6.01 8.37
N LEU A 28 5.95 5.15 7.42
CA LEU A 28 4.59 5.14 6.90
C LEU A 28 3.59 4.88 8.03
N SER A 29 3.87 3.92 8.91
CA SER A 29 2.96 3.55 10.00
C SER A 29 2.73 4.69 10.98
N ALA A 30 3.73 5.55 11.23
CA ALA A 30 3.61 6.70 12.12
C ALA A 30 2.53 7.67 11.64
N GLN A 31 2.33 7.75 10.32
CA GLN A 31 1.37 8.65 9.66
C GLN A 31 -0.06 8.11 9.61
N LEU A 32 -0.26 6.84 9.93
CA LEU A 32 -1.57 6.22 9.90
C LEU A 32 -2.34 6.51 11.19
N PRO A 33 -3.65 6.82 11.12
CA PRO A 33 -4.52 6.81 12.30
C PRO A 33 -4.44 5.47 13.03
N THR A 34 -4.58 5.47 14.36
CA THR A 34 -4.36 4.30 15.23
C THR A 34 -5.04 3.02 14.73
N LEU A 35 -6.32 3.10 14.32
CA LEU A 35 -7.05 1.95 13.81
C LEU A 35 -6.47 1.42 12.49
N ILE A 36 -6.13 2.33 11.57
CA ILE A 36 -5.52 1.99 10.27
C ILE A 36 -4.13 1.40 10.47
N ARG A 37 -3.37 1.90 11.44
CA ARG A 37 -2.07 1.33 11.83
C ARG A 37 -2.21 -0.11 12.35
N GLY A 38 -3.24 -0.38 13.14
CA GLY A 38 -3.57 -1.74 13.58
C GLY A 38 -3.86 -2.68 12.40
N ILE A 39 -4.66 -2.23 11.44
CA ILE A 39 -4.94 -2.97 10.20
C ILE A 39 -3.66 -3.19 9.40
N TYR A 40 -2.82 -2.17 9.27
CA TYR A 40 -1.56 -2.24 8.52
C TYR A 40 -0.62 -3.34 9.02
N PHE A 41 -0.50 -3.52 10.34
CA PHE A 41 0.34 -4.57 10.94
C PHE A 41 -0.38 -5.90 11.20
N GLU A 42 -1.69 -5.97 10.97
CA GLU A 42 -2.47 -7.19 11.21
C GLU A 42 -1.91 -8.38 10.42
N GLY A 43 -1.63 -9.48 11.13
CA GLY A 43 -1.15 -10.73 10.54
C GLY A 43 0.26 -10.69 9.96
N TRP A 44 1.04 -9.64 10.21
CA TRP A 44 2.41 -9.51 9.70
C TRP A 44 3.36 -10.54 10.31
N LYS A 45 4.22 -11.13 9.47
CA LYS A 45 5.27 -12.09 9.86
C LYS A 45 6.62 -11.64 9.24
N PRO A 46 7.59 -11.18 10.05
CA PRO A 46 8.84 -10.60 9.54
C PRO A 46 9.73 -11.55 8.72
N SER A 47 9.58 -12.87 8.87
CA SER A 47 10.47 -13.86 8.27
C SER A 47 10.18 -14.19 6.79
N ASP A 48 9.10 -13.66 6.21
CA ASP A 48 8.67 -13.91 4.84
C ASP A 48 9.01 -12.72 3.91
N GLU A 49 10.21 -12.13 4.04
CA GLU A 49 10.60 -11.02 3.15
C GLU A 49 10.79 -11.50 1.70
N PRO A 50 10.04 -10.95 0.73
CA PRO A 50 10.12 -11.42 -0.64
C PRO A 50 11.40 -10.97 -1.34
N MET A 51 12.23 -11.94 -1.79
CA MET A 51 13.49 -11.75 -2.51
C MET A 51 13.35 -11.41 -4.02
N TRP A 52 12.26 -10.76 -4.47
CA TRP A 52 12.04 -10.52 -5.90
C TRP A 52 12.11 -9.06 -6.33
N GLU A 53 12.40 -8.87 -7.62
CA GLU A 53 12.40 -7.56 -8.27
C GLU A 53 11.02 -6.91 -8.17
N ARG A 54 10.94 -5.80 -7.42
CA ARG A 54 9.70 -5.07 -7.17
C ARG A 54 9.24 -4.26 -8.42
N LYS A 55 8.57 -4.89 -9.40
CA LYS A 55 8.00 -4.19 -10.59
C LYS A 55 6.54 -3.83 -10.39
N LYS A 56 6.08 -2.76 -11.04
CA LYS A 56 4.68 -2.30 -10.92
C LYS A 56 3.65 -3.40 -11.16
N ILE A 57 3.88 -4.28 -12.14
CA ILE A 57 2.96 -5.39 -12.44
C ILE A 57 2.84 -6.37 -11.26
N ASP A 58 3.94 -6.66 -10.57
CA ASP A 58 3.96 -7.57 -9.43
C ASP A 58 3.16 -7.01 -8.26
N PHE A 59 3.20 -5.68 -8.06
CA PHE A 59 2.38 -5.02 -7.04
C PHE A 59 0.89 -5.23 -7.33
N LEU A 60 0.48 -5.03 -8.58
CA LEU A 60 -0.91 -5.25 -9.01
C LEU A 60 -1.33 -6.70 -8.79
N ILE A 61 -0.44 -7.66 -9.09
CA ILE A 61 -0.68 -9.10 -8.89
C ILE A 61 -0.82 -9.41 -7.39
N CYS A 62 0.06 -8.90 -6.53
CA CYS A 62 -0.01 -9.11 -5.08
C CYS A 62 -1.31 -8.57 -4.48
N VAL A 63 -1.70 -7.34 -4.82
CA VAL A 63 -2.98 -6.77 -4.36
C VAL A 63 -4.15 -7.62 -4.83
N ARG A 64 -4.15 -8.04 -6.11
CA ARG A 64 -5.23 -8.87 -6.67
C ARG A 64 -5.33 -10.22 -5.96
N ASN A 65 -4.20 -10.87 -5.70
CA ASN A 65 -4.16 -12.15 -5.01
C ASN A 65 -4.61 -12.03 -3.54
N SER A 66 -4.24 -10.94 -2.87
CA SER A 66 -4.66 -10.65 -1.49
C SER A 66 -6.16 -10.30 -1.40
N TYR A 67 -6.67 -9.52 -2.35
CA TYR A 67 -8.07 -9.11 -2.36
C TYR A 67 -9.02 -10.26 -2.70
N GLY A 68 -8.59 -11.13 -3.62
CA GLY A 68 -9.40 -12.20 -4.20
C GLY A 68 -10.05 -11.78 -5.53
N TYR A 69 -10.89 -12.66 -6.07
CA TYR A 69 -11.58 -12.43 -7.35
C TYR A 69 -12.96 -11.80 -7.11
N GLU A 70 -13.16 -10.58 -7.61
CA GLU A 70 -14.47 -9.96 -7.77
C GLU A 70 -14.66 -9.53 -9.23
N LEU A 71 -15.83 -9.82 -9.80
CA LEU A 71 -16.07 -9.79 -11.24
C LEU A 71 -16.08 -8.38 -11.89
N ASP A 72 -16.15 -7.29 -11.11
CA ASP A 72 -16.37 -5.94 -11.68
C ASP A 72 -15.45 -4.84 -11.12
N VAL A 73 -14.31 -5.20 -10.53
CA VAL A 73 -13.38 -4.20 -9.98
C VAL A 73 -12.20 -3.94 -10.92
N ASP A 74 -12.11 -2.70 -11.42
CA ASP A 74 -10.87 -2.18 -12.00
C ASP A 74 -9.84 -1.97 -10.88
N ILE A 75 -9.02 -3.01 -10.66
CA ILE A 75 -7.98 -3.05 -9.63
C ILE A 75 -7.00 -1.88 -9.76
N VAL A 76 -6.65 -1.48 -10.98
CA VAL A 76 -5.67 -0.40 -11.19
C VAL A 76 -6.26 0.93 -10.73
N LYS A 77 -7.51 1.21 -11.10
CA LYS A 77 -8.23 2.41 -10.67
C LYS A 77 -8.45 2.43 -9.16
N ALA A 78 -8.79 1.29 -8.56
CA ALA A 78 -9.01 1.17 -7.13
C ALA A 78 -7.71 1.36 -6.33
N ILE A 79 -6.59 0.79 -6.77
CA ILE A 79 -5.26 1.00 -6.16
C ILE A 79 -4.89 2.50 -6.20
N LYS A 80 -5.07 3.17 -7.34
CA LYS A 80 -4.81 4.62 -7.45
C LYS A 80 -5.69 5.43 -6.49
N ALA A 81 -6.93 5.02 -6.27
CA ALA A 81 -7.82 5.69 -5.33
C ALA A 81 -7.31 5.57 -3.88
N VAL A 82 -6.78 4.40 -3.48
CA VAL A 82 -6.14 4.21 -2.17
C VAL A 82 -4.88 5.06 -2.05
N PHE A 83 -4.01 5.08 -3.06
CA PHE A 83 -2.81 5.93 -3.02
C PHE A 83 -3.16 7.42 -2.92
N LYS A 84 -4.20 7.87 -3.64
CA LYS A 84 -4.72 9.24 -3.52
C LYS A 84 -5.30 9.54 -2.13
N LEU A 85 -5.88 8.55 -1.46
CA LEU A 85 -6.37 8.69 -0.09
C LEU A 85 -5.21 8.83 0.89
N LEU A 86 -4.19 7.98 0.78
CA LEU A 86 -2.97 8.05 1.59
C LEU A 86 -2.26 9.39 1.39
N ASP A 87 -2.17 9.85 0.14
CA ASP A 87 -1.55 11.13 -0.24
C ASP A 87 -2.21 12.35 0.42
N ARG A 88 -3.51 12.29 0.69
CA ARG A 88 -4.24 13.36 1.37
C ARG A 88 -4.06 13.36 2.89
N HIS A 89 -3.76 12.21 3.49
CA HIS A 89 -3.70 12.05 4.94
C HIS A 89 -2.28 12.06 5.50
N ILE A 90 -1.29 11.65 4.71
CA ILE A 90 0.13 11.72 5.06
C ILE A 90 0.61 13.11 4.65
N SER A 91 1.07 13.92 5.60
CA SER A 91 1.32 15.36 5.40
C SER A 91 2.28 15.66 4.22
N HIS A 92 2.20 16.90 3.69
CA HIS A 92 2.99 17.36 2.53
C HIS A 92 4.52 17.26 2.74
N GLY A 93 5.00 17.25 3.99
CA GLY A 93 6.43 17.16 4.33
C GLY A 93 6.96 15.73 4.40
N GLU A 94 6.16 14.79 4.93
CA GLU A 94 6.58 13.40 5.18
C GLU A 94 6.42 12.52 3.95
N ILE A 95 5.45 12.87 3.08
CA ILE A 95 5.23 12.11 1.85
C ILE A 95 6.42 12.19 0.89
N VAL A 96 7.24 13.24 0.96
CA VAL A 96 8.43 13.35 0.10
C VAL A 96 9.48 12.33 0.53
N GLN A 97 9.69 12.11 1.83
CA GLN A 97 10.61 11.09 2.33
C GLN A 97 10.07 9.68 2.05
N VAL A 98 8.80 9.42 2.35
CA VAL A 98 8.14 8.14 2.06
C VAL A 98 8.12 7.83 0.55
N ARG A 99 7.81 8.83 -0.30
CA ARG A 99 7.83 8.69 -1.77
C ARG A 99 9.26 8.54 -2.29
N ASN A 100 10.25 9.17 -1.65
CA ASN A 100 11.64 9.10 -2.09
C ASN A 100 12.35 7.82 -1.63
N SER A 101 11.95 7.24 -0.50
CA SER A 101 12.44 5.95 -0.05
C SER A 101 11.79 4.83 -0.87
N MET A 102 10.49 4.96 -1.20
CA MET A 102 9.81 4.08 -2.14
C MET A 102 10.55 3.95 -3.48
N LYS A 103 10.87 2.69 -3.84
CA LYS A 103 11.52 2.31 -5.10
C LYS A 103 10.83 3.01 -6.29
N LYS A 104 11.61 3.39 -7.31
CA LYS A 104 11.14 4.12 -8.51
C LYS A 104 9.84 3.55 -9.12
N SER A 105 9.68 2.22 -9.09
CA SER A 105 8.50 1.52 -9.62
C SER A 105 7.20 1.86 -8.88
N LEU A 106 7.27 2.05 -7.56
CA LEU A 106 6.13 2.42 -6.73
C LEU A 106 5.73 3.87 -6.96
N ARG A 107 6.68 4.80 -7.13
CA ARG A 107 6.39 6.24 -7.35
C ARG A 107 5.42 6.51 -8.52
N HIS A 108 5.42 5.67 -9.55
CA HIS A 108 4.50 5.77 -10.69
C HIS A 108 3.03 5.41 -10.36
N LEU A 109 2.74 4.94 -9.15
CA LEU A 109 1.40 4.63 -8.67
C LEU A 109 0.75 5.78 -7.89
N TRP A 110 1.55 6.71 -7.38
CA TRP A 110 1.04 7.92 -6.73
C TRP A 110 0.63 8.94 -7.80
N PRO A 111 -0.42 9.74 -7.53
CA PRO A 111 -0.69 10.91 -8.37
C PRO A 111 0.58 11.78 -8.43
N ALA A 112 0.92 12.26 -9.64
CA ALA A 112 1.83 13.39 -9.73
C ALA A 112 1.09 14.56 -9.08
N GLY A 113 1.70 15.15 -8.04
CA GLY A 113 1.13 16.33 -7.38
C GLY A 113 0.81 17.43 -8.39
#